data_AF-A0A1B0ZGL9-F1
#
_entry.id   AF-A0A1B0ZGL9-F1
#
_cell.length_a   1.000
_cell.length_b   1.000
_cell.length_c   1.000
_cell.angle_alpha   90.00
_cell.angle_beta   90.00
_cell.angle_gamma   90.00
#
_symmetry.space_group_name_H-M   'P 1'
#
loop_
_entity.id
_entity.type
_entity.pdbx_description
1 polymer ?
#
loop_
_entity_poly.entity_id
_entity_poly.type
_entity_poly.pdbx_seq_one_letter_code
_entity_poly.pdbx_strand_id
1 'polypeptide(L)'
;MRSGHTQVFGAIAVVTLVAALAGCGGEKAGGSPTSASPTTVVSPASDSGGGSSQDASDSGGAESDGRTEGLPPENEALKAPDKADYLGIKYPTDQGAQAAAKYFFDAMFYGHATGDTTPFAEIIDQDSCSTCSDTLDQIVQWRSQKKFIGRVSVSPNDIWVDEKNDQYFVVQYQYSIGEVPVFVNGERESSLPGKSFSAAVKLRFADDHWQVIDAAWKDRQSDD
;
A
#
# COMPACT_ATOMS: atom_id res chain seq x y z
N MET A 1 65.93 16.13 17.30
CA MET A 1 66.06 14.66 17.17
C MET A 1 64.72 14.02 17.49
N ARG A 2 64.28 13.04 16.67
CA ARG A 2 63.01 12.26 16.67
C ARG A 2 61.76 13.10 16.35
N SER A 3 61.10 13.05 15.18
CA SER A 3 60.84 12.05 14.14
C SER A 3 60.19 10.75 14.63
N GLY A 4 58.99 10.49 14.12
CA GLY A 4 58.18 9.28 14.32
C GLY A 4 56.78 9.40 13.72
N HIS A 5 56.66 9.21 12.40
CA HIS A 5 55.42 8.85 11.69
C HIS A 5 54.86 7.52 12.21
N THR A 6 53.52 7.38 12.25
CA THR A 6 52.82 6.23 11.63
C THR A 6 51.37 6.62 11.27
N GLN A 7 51.05 6.68 9.98
CA GLN A 7 49.68 6.59 9.46
C GLN A 7 49.12 5.20 9.76
N VAL A 8 47.90 5.12 10.31
CA VAL A 8 47.15 3.85 10.38
C VAL A 8 46.01 3.94 9.37
N PHE A 9 46.23 3.35 8.20
CA PHE A 9 45.19 2.97 7.26
C PHE A 9 44.48 1.73 7.81
N GLY A 10 43.24 1.89 8.27
CA GLY A 10 42.37 0.78 8.68
C GLY A 10 41.52 0.30 7.51
N ALA A 11 41.76 -0.92 7.07
CA ALA A 11 41.20 -1.54 5.88
C ALA A 11 39.67 -1.70 5.91
N ILE A 12 39.03 -1.36 4.79
CA ILE A 12 37.62 -1.63 4.48
C ILE A 12 37.51 -3.12 4.14
N ALA A 13 36.83 -3.89 4.99
CA ALA A 13 36.45 -5.27 4.69
C ALA A 13 35.06 -5.27 4.05
N VAL A 14 35.01 -5.43 2.73
CA VAL A 14 33.78 -5.71 1.96
C VAL A 14 33.49 -7.20 2.10
N VAL A 15 32.39 -7.56 2.77
CA VAL A 15 31.86 -8.93 2.77
C VAL A 15 30.72 -8.98 1.77
N THR A 16 31.00 -9.53 0.60
CA THR A 16 30.01 -9.90 -0.42
C THR A 16 29.27 -11.17 0.02
N LEU A 17 27.99 -11.06 0.36
CA LEU A 17 27.12 -12.22 0.56
C LEU A 17 26.57 -12.66 -0.81
N VAL A 18 27.08 -13.79 -1.31
CA VAL A 18 26.63 -14.43 -2.56
C VAL A 18 25.41 -15.30 -2.25
N ALA A 19 24.30 -15.04 -2.94
CA ALA A 19 23.09 -15.85 -2.92
C ALA A 19 23.31 -17.17 -3.69
N ALA A 20 22.89 -18.29 -3.10
CA ALA A 20 22.79 -19.58 -3.78
C ALA A 20 21.33 -20.07 -3.71
N LEU A 21 20.59 -19.91 -4.81
CA LEU A 21 19.30 -20.56 -5.04
C LEU A 21 19.58 -21.98 -5.54
N ALA A 22 19.47 -22.97 -4.65
CA ALA A 22 19.44 -24.37 -5.03
C ALA A 22 18.02 -24.75 -5.46
N GLY A 23 17.83 -24.94 -6.76
CA GLY A 23 16.66 -25.61 -7.31
C GLY A 23 16.70 -27.11 -7.01
N CYS A 24 15.52 -27.70 -6.79
CA CYS A 24 15.35 -29.14 -6.83
C CYS A 24 14.07 -29.46 -7.61
N GLY A 25 14.24 -29.79 -8.89
CA GLY A 25 13.31 -30.61 -9.64
C GLY A 25 13.74 -32.07 -9.53
N GLY A 26 12.78 -32.97 -9.42
CA GLY A 26 13.03 -34.40 -9.29
C GLY A 26 11.78 -35.24 -9.46
N GLU A 27 11.48 -35.59 -10.71
CA GLU A 27 10.50 -36.59 -11.14
C GLU A 27 10.91 -38.03 -10.78
N LYS A 28 9.90 -38.89 -10.58
CA LYS A 28 9.75 -40.32 -10.99
C LYS A 28 8.80 -41.00 -10.01
N ALA A 29 8.02 -42.04 -10.31
CA ALA A 29 7.53 -42.70 -11.52
C ALA A 29 6.67 -43.85 -10.96
N GLY A 30 5.54 -44.19 -11.58
CA GLY A 30 4.75 -45.34 -11.12
C GLY A 30 3.63 -45.75 -12.06
N GLY A 31 3.93 -46.73 -12.93
CA GLY A 31 2.99 -47.80 -13.32
C GLY A 31 2.01 -47.53 -14.46
N SER A 32 2.36 -47.99 -15.67
CA SER A 32 1.43 -48.49 -16.72
C SER A 32 1.06 -49.97 -16.41
N PRO A 33 0.19 -50.73 -17.15
CA PRO A 33 -0.44 -50.45 -18.46
C PRO A 33 -1.90 -51.00 -18.66
N THR A 34 -2.39 -50.92 -19.92
CA THR A 34 -3.45 -51.77 -20.56
C THR A 34 -4.92 -51.31 -20.38
N SER A 35 -5.83 -51.22 -21.35
CA SER A 35 -6.01 -51.76 -22.72
C SER A 35 -6.96 -50.90 -23.57
N ALA A 36 -6.90 -51.09 -24.90
CA ALA A 36 -7.85 -50.66 -25.95
C ALA A 36 -9.30 -51.14 -25.71
N SER A 37 -10.39 -50.58 -26.25
CA SER A 37 -10.75 -50.39 -27.68
C SER A 37 -12.21 -49.80 -27.79
N PRO A 38 -12.76 -49.53 -28.99
CA PRO A 38 -13.68 -48.42 -29.30
C PRO A 38 -15.17 -48.78 -29.36
N THR A 39 -16.06 -47.78 -29.47
CA THR A 39 -17.32 -47.89 -30.23
C THR A 39 -17.78 -46.52 -30.76
N THR A 40 -17.91 -46.46 -32.08
CA THR A 40 -18.56 -45.44 -32.90
C THR A 40 -20.07 -45.50 -32.74
N VAL A 41 -20.76 -44.36 -32.67
CA VAL A 41 -22.10 -44.20 -33.25
C VAL A 41 -22.28 -42.79 -33.83
N VAL A 42 -22.99 -42.78 -34.94
CA VAL A 42 -23.16 -41.76 -35.99
C VAL A 42 -24.31 -40.79 -35.65
N SER A 43 -24.16 -39.53 -36.10
CA SER A 43 -25.11 -38.40 -36.14
C SER A 43 -26.41 -38.70 -36.94
N PRO A 44 -27.48 -37.85 -36.99
CA PRO A 44 -27.42 -36.52 -37.62
C PRO A 44 -28.44 -35.42 -37.20
N ALA A 45 -28.03 -34.17 -37.48
CA ALA A 45 -28.73 -33.06 -38.14
C ALA A 45 -29.91 -32.26 -37.50
N SER A 46 -29.83 -30.96 -37.85
CA SER A 46 -30.89 -29.95 -38.07
C SER A 46 -31.27 -29.07 -36.87
N ASP A 47 -31.48 -27.77 -36.96
CA ASP A 47 -31.31 -26.70 -37.96
C ASP A 47 -31.69 -25.37 -37.23
N SER A 48 -31.25 -24.23 -37.77
CA SER A 48 -31.94 -22.92 -37.77
C SER A 48 -31.75 -21.89 -36.63
N GLY A 49 -31.29 -20.70 -37.08
CA GLY A 49 -31.60 -19.37 -36.53
C GLY A 49 -30.55 -18.83 -35.54
N GLY A 50 -29.78 -17.77 -35.79
CA GLY A 50 -30.12 -16.53 -36.49
C GLY A 50 -30.38 -15.45 -35.44
N GLY A 51 -29.44 -14.50 -35.26
CA GLY A 51 -29.65 -13.34 -34.37
C GLY A 51 -28.39 -12.86 -33.68
N SER A 52 -27.54 -12.16 -34.43
CA SER A 52 -26.53 -11.28 -33.86
C SER A 52 -27.22 -10.08 -33.22
N SER A 53 -27.01 -9.86 -31.93
CA SER A 53 -27.06 -8.53 -31.33
C SER A 53 -25.99 -8.47 -30.25
N GLN A 54 -24.88 -7.87 -30.66
CA GLN A 54 -23.88 -7.30 -29.77
C GLN A 54 -24.57 -6.20 -28.96
N ASP A 55 -24.97 -6.52 -27.74
CA ASP A 55 -25.13 -5.51 -26.71
C ASP A 55 -23.78 -5.39 -26.00
N ALA A 56 -22.82 -4.80 -26.72
CA ALA A 56 -21.72 -4.13 -26.05
C ALA A 56 -22.35 -2.99 -25.25
N SER A 57 -22.50 -3.21 -23.95
CA SER A 57 -22.89 -2.18 -23.00
C SER A 57 -21.74 -1.18 -22.92
N ASP A 58 -21.71 -0.27 -23.89
CA ASP A 58 -20.88 0.94 -23.88
C ASP A 58 -21.43 1.83 -22.77
N SER A 59 -20.98 1.53 -21.55
CA SER A 59 -21.19 2.34 -20.36
C SER A 59 -20.20 3.51 -20.40
N GLY A 60 -20.21 4.24 -21.51
CA GLY A 60 -19.55 5.54 -21.65
C GLY A 60 -20.32 6.54 -20.80
N GLY A 61 -20.17 6.43 -19.47
CA GLY A 61 -20.57 7.46 -18.55
C GLY A 61 -19.87 8.74 -18.97
N ALA A 62 -20.64 9.75 -19.35
CA ALA A 62 -20.11 11.07 -19.59
C ALA A 62 -19.31 11.49 -18.35
N GLU A 63 -17.99 11.56 -18.49
CA GLU A 63 -17.08 12.12 -17.50
C GLU A 63 -17.63 13.51 -17.15
N SER A 64 -18.25 13.64 -15.98
CA SER A 64 -18.72 14.93 -15.49
C SER A 64 -17.50 15.84 -15.37
N ASP A 65 -17.57 17.05 -15.94
CA ASP A 65 -16.55 18.08 -15.78
C ASP A 65 -16.27 18.27 -14.28
N GLY A 66 -15.16 17.72 -13.79
CA GLY A 66 -14.78 17.72 -12.37
C GLY A 66 -14.48 16.35 -11.76
N ARG A 67 -14.80 15.23 -12.43
CA ARG A 67 -14.41 13.88 -12.00
C ARG A 67 -12.92 13.66 -12.19
N THR A 68 -12.26 13.03 -11.20
CA THR A 68 -10.91 12.50 -11.40
C THR A 68 -10.98 11.35 -12.39
N GLU A 69 -10.33 11.52 -13.55
CA GLU A 69 -10.36 10.55 -14.63
C GLU A 69 -9.94 9.14 -14.16
N GLY A 70 -10.76 8.12 -14.48
CA GLY A 70 -10.51 6.73 -14.10
C GLY A 70 -10.65 6.42 -12.60
N LEU A 71 -11.15 7.36 -11.79
CA LEU A 71 -11.50 7.10 -10.40
C LEU A 71 -12.78 6.26 -10.35
N PRO A 72 -12.84 5.13 -9.63
CA PRO A 72 -14.05 4.31 -9.56
C PRO A 72 -15.17 5.03 -8.78
N PRO A 73 -16.46 4.84 -9.14
CA PRO A 73 -17.58 5.57 -8.52
C PRO A 73 -17.65 5.43 -6.99
N GLU A 74 -17.28 4.27 -6.45
CA GLU A 74 -17.25 4.05 -5.00
C GLU A 74 -16.25 4.95 -4.25
N ASN A 75 -15.19 5.40 -4.93
CA ASN A 75 -14.17 6.24 -4.33
C ASN A 75 -14.52 7.73 -4.37
N GLU A 76 -15.39 8.17 -5.29
CA GLU A 76 -15.85 9.56 -5.39
C GLU A 76 -16.61 10.02 -4.14
N ALA A 77 -17.28 9.08 -3.46
CA ALA A 77 -18.03 9.35 -2.25
C ALA A 77 -17.16 9.36 -0.98
N LEU A 78 -15.86 9.06 -1.09
CA LEU A 78 -14.96 9.08 0.06
C LEU A 78 -14.74 10.52 0.53
N LYS A 79 -14.85 10.72 1.84
CA LYS A 79 -14.56 12.00 2.47
C LYS A 79 -13.09 12.04 2.88
N ALA A 80 -12.45 13.18 2.65
CA ALA A 80 -11.14 13.44 3.23
C ALA A 80 -11.19 13.29 4.76
N PRO A 81 -10.16 12.73 5.40
CA PRO A 81 -10.09 12.68 6.86
C PRO A 81 -10.02 14.10 7.43
N ASP A 82 -10.84 14.38 8.44
CA ASP A 82 -10.83 15.66 9.14
C ASP A 82 -10.03 15.53 10.44
N LYS A 83 -9.01 16.38 10.65
CA LYS A 83 -8.24 16.43 11.90
C LYS A 83 -9.14 16.60 13.13
N ALA A 84 -10.31 17.25 13.01
CA ALA A 84 -11.26 17.41 14.10
C ALA A 84 -11.82 16.08 14.65
N ASP A 85 -11.83 15.01 13.84
CA ASP A 85 -12.30 13.68 14.25
C ASP A 85 -11.30 12.95 15.16
N TYR A 86 -10.07 13.46 15.30
CA TYR A 86 -8.97 12.83 16.04
C TYR A 86 -8.77 13.50 17.40
N LEU A 87 -9.34 12.88 18.44
CA LEU A 87 -9.31 13.41 19.80
C LEU A 87 -7.88 13.63 20.31
N GLY A 88 -7.60 14.87 20.73
CA GLY A 88 -6.32 15.25 21.32
C GLY A 88 -5.25 15.67 20.31
N ILE A 89 -5.51 15.58 18.99
CA ILE A 89 -4.54 15.92 17.94
C ILE A 89 -4.05 17.38 18.01
N LYS A 90 -4.78 18.29 18.68
CA LYS A 90 -4.36 19.70 18.81
C LYS A 90 -3.34 19.96 19.92
N TYR A 91 -2.96 18.94 20.69
CA TYR A 91 -2.11 19.11 21.87
C TYR A 91 -0.84 18.26 21.79
N PRO A 92 0.32 18.77 22.22
CA PRO A 92 1.60 18.05 22.26
C PRO A 92 1.63 17.03 23.40
N THR A 93 0.83 15.99 23.27
CA THR A 93 0.65 14.93 24.27
C THR A 93 0.79 13.57 23.62
N ASP A 94 0.98 12.51 24.42
CA ASP A 94 1.05 11.14 23.91
C ASP A 94 -0.22 10.78 23.12
N GLN A 95 -1.40 11.17 23.62
CA GLN A 95 -2.66 10.98 22.91
C GLN A 95 -2.69 11.78 21.59
N GLY A 96 -2.20 13.02 21.60
CA GLY A 96 -2.11 13.84 20.38
C GLY A 96 -1.19 13.25 19.32
N ALA A 97 -0.03 12.72 19.72
CA ALA A 97 0.89 12.04 18.81
C ALA A 97 0.26 10.78 18.21
N GLN A 98 -0.40 9.96 19.03
CA GLN A 98 -1.12 8.76 18.57
C GLN A 98 -2.26 9.12 17.61
N ALA A 99 -2.99 10.19 17.91
CA ALA A 99 -4.05 10.73 17.06
C ALA A 99 -3.50 11.21 15.70
N ALA A 100 -2.36 11.91 15.70
CA ALA A 100 -1.68 12.35 14.49
C ALA A 100 -1.15 11.17 13.65
N ALA A 101 -0.59 10.13 14.28
CA ALA A 101 -0.15 8.92 13.58
C ALA A 101 -1.32 8.20 12.89
N LYS A 102 -2.50 8.13 13.53
CA LYS A 102 -3.71 7.57 12.90
C LYS A 102 -4.15 8.42 11.69
N TYR A 103 -4.22 9.73 11.87
CA TYR A 103 -4.55 10.66 10.78
C TYR A 103 -3.59 10.51 9.59
N PHE A 104 -2.29 10.35 9.83
CA PHE A 104 -1.29 10.13 8.79
C PHE A 104 -1.62 8.92 7.91
N PHE A 105 -1.98 7.76 8.49
CA PHE A 105 -2.36 6.58 7.73
C PHE A 105 -3.68 6.74 6.99
N ASP A 106 -4.69 7.34 7.62
CA ASP A 106 -5.98 7.59 6.99
C ASP A 106 -5.86 8.56 5.80
N ALA A 107 -5.03 9.61 5.93
CA ALA A 107 -4.72 10.54 4.86
C ALA A 107 -3.94 9.88 3.71
N MET A 108 -2.99 9.02 4.02
CA MET A 108 -2.24 8.24 3.04
C MET A 108 -3.16 7.30 2.23
N PHE A 109 -4.00 6.51 2.91
CA PHE A 109 -4.92 5.60 2.24
C PHE A 109 -6.01 6.34 1.44
N TYR A 110 -6.50 7.47 1.96
CA TYR A 110 -7.38 8.37 1.22
C TYR A 110 -6.73 8.88 -0.07
N GLY A 111 -5.46 9.29 0.00
CA GLY A 111 -4.69 9.72 -1.17
C GLY A 111 -4.58 8.62 -2.22
N HIS A 112 -4.23 7.39 -1.84
CA HIS A 112 -4.20 6.26 -2.78
C HIS A 112 -5.58 5.89 -3.36
N ALA A 113 -6.66 6.11 -2.59
CA ALA A 113 -8.00 5.80 -3.05
C ALA A 113 -8.57 6.87 -3.99
N THR A 114 -8.20 8.14 -3.81
CA THR A 114 -8.85 9.27 -4.51
C THR A 114 -7.93 10.04 -5.44
N GLY A 115 -6.61 9.94 -5.25
CA GLY A 115 -5.61 10.79 -5.89
C GLY A 115 -5.54 12.21 -5.32
N ASP A 116 -6.29 12.53 -4.27
CA ASP A 116 -6.19 13.79 -3.53
C ASP A 116 -5.13 13.67 -2.44
N THR A 117 -4.00 14.33 -2.67
CA THR A 117 -2.83 14.28 -1.79
C THR A 117 -2.87 15.32 -0.67
N THR A 118 -3.84 16.24 -0.68
CA THR A 118 -3.86 17.40 0.21
C THR A 118 -3.77 17.01 1.70
N PRO A 119 -4.61 16.08 2.21
CA PRO A 119 -4.58 15.74 3.63
C PRO A 119 -3.26 15.10 4.07
N PHE A 120 -2.63 14.34 3.18
CA PHE A 120 -1.36 13.65 3.43
C PHE A 120 -0.19 14.63 3.38
N ALA A 121 -0.15 15.50 2.36
CA ALA A 121 0.86 16.53 2.23
C ALA A 121 0.87 17.51 3.42
N GLU A 122 -0.29 17.81 3.99
CA GLU A 122 -0.40 18.72 5.14
C GLU A 122 0.17 18.20 6.46
N ILE A 123 0.28 16.89 6.64
CA ILE A 123 0.76 16.29 7.90
C ILE A 123 2.22 15.87 7.81
N ILE A 124 2.80 15.78 6.62
CA ILE A 124 4.19 15.35 6.43
C ILE A 124 5.11 16.56 6.26
N ASP A 125 6.31 16.45 6.82
CA ASP A 125 7.43 17.32 6.49
C ASP A 125 8.21 16.63 5.35
N GLN A 126 7.96 17.05 4.11
CA GLN A 126 8.50 16.41 2.90
C GLN A 126 10.03 16.47 2.83
N ASP A 127 10.63 17.52 3.39
CA ASP A 127 12.08 17.73 3.37
C ASP A 127 12.81 16.74 4.31
N SER A 128 12.13 16.27 5.37
CA SER A 128 12.71 15.37 6.37
C SER A 128 12.26 13.91 6.23
N CYS A 129 11.01 13.67 5.81
CA CYS A 129 10.47 12.32 5.69
C CYS A 129 10.56 11.78 4.26
N SER A 130 11.68 11.13 3.91
CA SER A 130 11.87 10.56 2.56
C SER A 130 10.81 9.52 2.19
N THR A 131 10.48 8.61 3.11
CA THR A 131 9.43 7.60 2.89
C THR A 131 8.06 8.24 2.62
N CYS A 132 7.76 9.35 3.31
CA CYS A 132 6.53 10.10 3.10
C CYS A 132 6.52 10.77 1.71
N SER A 133 7.64 11.39 1.32
CA SER A 133 7.80 12.00 0.00
C SER A 133 7.64 10.96 -1.12
N ASP A 134 8.30 9.81 -1.00
CA ASP A 134 8.18 8.72 -1.98
C ASP A 134 6.74 8.20 -2.09
N THR A 135 6.03 8.13 -0.96
CA THR A 135 4.61 7.73 -0.92
C THR A 135 3.71 8.78 -1.59
N LEU A 136 3.96 10.07 -1.34
CA LEU A 136 3.24 11.16 -1.98
C LEU A 136 3.44 11.12 -3.52
N ASP A 137 4.68 10.96 -3.98
CA ASP A 137 5.01 10.84 -5.40
C ASP A 137 4.36 9.61 -6.03
N GLN A 138 4.31 8.50 -5.28
CA GLN A 138 3.60 7.30 -5.73
C GLN A 138 2.10 7.55 -5.91
N ILE A 139 1.44 8.29 -5.01
CA ILE A 139 0.02 8.65 -5.16
C ILE A 139 -0.19 9.48 -6.44
N VAL A 140 0.68 10.47 -6.68
CA VAL A 140 0.62 11.29 -7.91
C VAL A 140 0.83 10.44 -9.16
N GLN A 141 1.81 9.55 -9.14
CA GLN A 141 2.08 8.63 -10.24
C GLN A 141 0.89 7.72 -10.52
N TRP A 142 0.31 7.10 -9.49
CA TRP A 142 -0.85 6.22 -9.63
C TRP A 142 -2.06 6.95 -10.19
N ARG A 143 -2.32 8.18 -9.72
CA ARG A 143 -3.35 9.04 -10.30
C ARG A 143 -3.12 9.29 -11.80
N SER A 144 -1.89 9.61 -12.22
CA SER A 144 -1.57 9.80 -13.65
C SER A 144 -1.76 8.53 -14.50
N GLN A 145 -1.67 7.36 -13.86
CA GLN A 145 -1.91 6.06 -14.48
C GLN A 145 -3.36 5.60 -14.35
N LYS A 146 -4.25 6.45 -13.81
CA LYS A 146 -5.66 6.14 -13.53
C LYS A 146 -5.80 4.90 -12.65
N LYS A 147 -4.85 4.71 -11.74
CA LYS A 147 -4.75 3.58 -10.83
C LYS A 147 -5.12 4.03 -9.42
N PHE A 148 -6.02 3.30 -8.78
CA PHE A 148 -6.51 3.61 -7.44
C PHE A 148 -6.68 2.33 -6.61
N ILE A 149 -6.63 2.44 -5.29
CA ILE A 149 -7.12 1.38 -4.41
C ILE A 149 -8.55 1.69 -3.97
N GLY A 150 -9.31 0.68 -3.55
CA GLY A 150 -10.58 0.91 -2.87
C GLY A 150 -10.40 1.49 -1.47
N ARG A 151 -11.52 1.78 -0.82
CA ARG A 151 -11.53 2.19 0.59
C ARG A 151 -10.78 1.18 1.46
N VAL A 152 -9.79 1.68 2.19
CA VAL A 152 -9.10 0.90 3.23
C VAL A 152 -9.83 1.08 4.56
N SER A 153 -10.19 -0.04 5.19
CA SER A 153 -10.66 -0.04 6.58
C SER A 153 -9.53 -0.51 7.48
N VAL A 154 -8.96 0.43 8.23
CA VAL A 154 -7.88 0.14 9.18
C VAL A 154 -8.49 -0.40 10.47
N SER A 155 -8.12 -1.63 10.84
CA SER A 155 -8.45 -2.23 12.13
C SER A 155 -7.26 -2.04 13.09
N PRO A 156 -7.32 -1.11 14.05
CA PRO A 156 -6.22 -0.92 15.00
C PRO A 156 -6.07 -2.16 15.90
N ASN A 157 -4.84 -2.66 16.05
CA ASN A 157 -4.50 -3.68 17.04
C ASN A 157 -3.99 -3.02 18.32
N ASP A 158 -2.98 -2.16 18.21
CA ASP A 158 -2.38 -1.46 19.35
C ASP A 158 -1.67 -0.19 18.88
N ILE A 159 -1.60 0.82 19.74
CA ILE A 159 -0.90 2.08 19.46
C ILE A 159 -0.34 2.69 20.75
N TRP A 160 0.95 3.02 20.74
CA TRP A 160 1.62 3.60 21.91
C TRP A 160 2.74 4.55 21.50
N VAL A 161 3.16 5.40 22.44
CA VAL A 161 4.39 6.20 22.28
C VAL A 161 5.55 5.38 22.82
N ASP A 162 6.52 5.08 21.96
CA ASP A 162 7.69 4.25 22.27
C ASP A 162 8.86 5.10 22.76
N GLU A 163 9.06 6.25 22.13
CA GLU A 163 10.07 7.24 22.51
C GLU A 163 9.48 8.65 22.48
N LYS A 164 9.90 9.51 23.42
CA LYS A 164 9.62 10.95 23.34
C LYS A 164 10.69 11.77 24.03
N ASN A 165 10.91 12.96 23.54
CA ASN A 165 11.71 14.01 24.16
C ASN A 165 11.13 15.38 23.79
N ASP A 166 11.83 16.46 24.12
CA ASP A 166 11.36 17.84 23.87
C ASP A 166 11.24 18.19 22.38
N GLN A 167 11.81 17.38 21.47
CA GLN A 167 11.84 17.64 20.03
C GLN A 167 10.85 16.78 19.24
N TYR A 168 10.59 15.54 19.67
CA TYR A 168 9.74 14.62 18.93
C TYR A 168 9.11 13.52 19.79
N PHE A 169 8.12 12.87 19.18
CA PHE A 169 7.49 11.63 19.62
C PHE A 169 7.74 10.55 18.57
N VAL A 170 7.92 9.30 19.00
CA VAL A 170 7.90 8.12 18.13
C VAL A 170 6.70 7.28 18.55
N VAL A 171 5.73 7.18 17.66
CA VAL A 171 4.52 6.38 17.86
C VAL A 171 4.68 5.05 17.14
N GLN A 172 4.47 3.97 17.86
CA GLN A 172 4.32 2.65 17.27
C GLN A 172 2.85 2.37 17.06
N TYR A 173 2.50 1.89 15.86
CA TYR A 173 1.14 1.57 15.47
C TYR A 173 1.08 0.19 14.83
N GLN A 174 0.37 -0.73 15.50
CA GLN A 174 0.02 -2.03 14.96
C GLN A 174 -1.42 -1.99 14.47
N TYR A 175 -1.64 -2.39 13.22
CA TYR A 175 -2.96 -2.42 12.61
C TYR A 175 -3.05 -3.51 11.56
N SER A 176 -4.28 -3.87 11.20
CA SER A 176 -4.59 -4.77 10.09
C SER A 176 -5.49 -4.07 9.09
N ILE A 177 -5.34 -4.44 7.81
CA ILE A 177 -6.26 -4.05 6.74
C ILE A 177 -6.91 -5.31 6.16
N GLY A 178 -8.15 -5.17 5.69
CA GLY A 178 -8.81 -6.21 4.90
C GLY A 178 -8.26 -6.30 3.48
N GLU A 179 -8.85 -7.19 2.68
CA GLU A 179 -8.60 -7.18 1.23
C GLU A 179 -9.02 -5.81 0.65
N VAL A 180 -8.15 -5.23 -0.20
CA VAL A 180 -8.39 -3.92 -0.81
C VAL A 180 -8.41 -4.09 -2.33
N PRO A 181 -9.53 -3.77 -3.02
CA PRO A 181 -9.57 -3.85 -4.48
C PRO A 181 -8.64 -2.81 -5.11
N VAL A 182 -8.09 -3.14 -6.27
CA VAL A 182 -7.26 -2.24 -7.09
C VAL A 182 -7.99 -1.99 -8.39
N PHE A 183 -8.06 -0.72 -8.77
CA PHE A 183 -8.72 -0.24 -9.97
C PHE A 183 -7.71 0.36 -10.94
N VAL A 184 -7.92 0.14 -12.23
CA VAL A 184 -7.19 0.81 -13.31
C VAL A 184 -8.24 1.26 -14.34
N ASN A 185 -8.18 2.52 -14.76
CA ASN A 185 -9.18 3.12 -15.66
C ASN A 185 -10.64 2.96 -15.14
N GLY A 186 -10.85 3.00 -13.83
CA GLY A 186 -12.16 2.84 -13.21
C GLY A 186 -12.66 1.40 -13.08
N GLU A 187 -11.96 0.42 -13.68
CA GLU A 187 -12.33 -1.00 -13.63
C GLU A 187 -11.50 -1.74 -12.58
N ARG A 188 -12.13 -2.71 -11.89
CA ARG A 188 -11.44 -3.54 -10.91
C ARG A 188 -10.54 -4.56 -11.63
N GLU A 189 -9.24 -4.47 -11.39
CA GLU A 189 -8.24 -5.35 -11.99
C GLU A 189 -7.78 -6.47 -11.04
N SER A 190 -7.63 -6.16 -9.76
CA SER A 190 -7.07 -7.10 -8.77
C SER A 190 -7.45 -6.71 -7.34
N SER A 191 -6.89 -7.41 -6.36
CA SER A 191 -6.96 -7.03 -4.95
C SER A 191 -5.62 -7.19 -4.25
N LEU A 192 -5.34 -6.29 -3.30
CA LEU A 192 -4.29 -6.45 -2.32
C LEU A 192 -4.84 -7.33 -1.19
N PRO A 193 -4.14 -8.40 -0.79
CA PRO A 193 -4.60 -9.27 0.28
C PRO A 193 -4.60 -8.52 1.62
N GLY A 194 -5.51 -8.90 2.51
CA GLY A 194 -5.51 -8.41 3.88
C GLY A 194 -4.20 -8.75 4.59
N LYS A 195 -3.66 -7.78 5.32
CA LYS A 195 -2.33 -7.87 5.96
C LYS A 195 -2.34 -7.15 7.29
N SER A 196 -1.43 -7.57 8.17
CA SER A 196 -1.13 -6.86 9.41
C SER A 196 0.19 -6.12 9.27
N PHE A 197 0.29 -4.95 9.90
CA PHE A 197 1.43 -4.06 9.83
C PHE A 197 1.91 -3.67 11.22
N SER A 198 3.20 -3.38 11.30
CA SER A 198 3.82 -2.64 12.40
C SER A 198 4.48 -1.41 11.81
N ALA A 199 4.11 -0.24 12.32
CA ALA A 199 4.61 1.04 11.86
C ALA A 199 5.21 1.85 13.00
N ALA A 200 6.28 2.58 12.69
CA ALA A 200 6.86 3.62 13.53
C ALA A 200 6.67 4.97 12.83
N VAL A 201 6.10 5.95 13.54
CA VAL A 201 5.87 7.30 13.02
C VAL A 201 6.54 8.31 13.95
N LYS A 202 7.53 9.04 13.43
CA LYS A 202 8.23 10.09 14.16
C LYS A 202 7.56 11.43 13.89
N LEU A 203 7.13 12.09 14.95
CA LEU A 203 6.29 13.29 14.91
C LEU A 203 6.94 14.43 15.68
N ARG A 204 6.91 15.62 15.10
CA ARG A 204 7.22 16.90 15.76
C ARG A 204 5.93 17.68 15.96
N PHE A 205 5.79 18.35 17.10
CA PHE A 205 4.74 19.35 17.30
C PHE A 205 5.38 20.75 17.24
N ALA A 206 4.97 21.56 16.26
CA ALA A 206 5.46 22.92 16.05
C ALA A 206 4.33 23.79 15.51
N ASP A 207 4.32 25.08 15.83
CA ASP A 207 3.32 26.04 15.34
C ASP A 207 1.87 25.52 15.47
N ASP A 208 1.54 24.97 16.64
CA ASP A 208 0.23 24.40 16.99
C ASP A 208 -0.27 23.27 16.07
N HIS A 209 0.62 22.58 15.36
CA HIS A 209 0.28 21.41 14.55
C HIS A 209 1.33 20.29 14.63
N TRP A 210 0.89 19.07 14.31
CA TRP A 210 1.78 17.92 14.16
C TRP A 210 2.37 17.87 12.76
N GLN A 211 3.61 17.41 12.67
CA GLN A 211 4.30 17.10 11.43
C GLN A 211 5.00 15.74 11.56
N VAL A 212 4.79 14.86 10.59
CA VAL A 212 5.51 13.59 10.46
C VAL A 212 6.83 13.87 9.77
N ILE A 213 7.93 13.63 10.49
CA ILE A 213 9.29 13.90 10.05
C ILE A 213 10.06 12.63 9.67
N ASP A 214 9.53 11.45 10.04
CA ASP A 214 10.01 10.15 9.58
C ASP A 214 8.89 9.11 9.76
N ALA A 215 8.85 8.10 8.91
CA ALA A 215 7.89 7.01 9.01
C ALA A 215 8.44 5.73 8.36
N ALA A 216 8.15 4.60 8.99
CA ALA A 216 8.43 3.28 8.44
C ALA A 216 7.32 2.31 8.82
N TRP A 217 6.98 1.38 7.93
CA TRP A 217 6.04 0.30 8.20
C TRP A 217 6.49 -0.98 7.52
N LYS A 218 6.13 -2.12 8.14
CA LYS A 218 6.44 -3.45 7.61
C LYS A 218 5.30 -4.41 7.87
N ASP A 219 5.18 -5.42 7.02
CA ASP A 219 4.31 -6.56 7.24
C ASP A 219 4.67 -7.23 8.57
N ARG A 220 3.67 -7.38 9.43
CA ARG A 220 3.73 -8.26 10.59
C ARG A 220 3.34 -9.65 10.10
N GLN A 221 4.34 -10.46 9.78
CA GLN A 221 4.10 -11.88 9.51
C GLN A 221 3.35 -12.49 10.70
N SER A 222 2.35 -13.33 10.44
CA SER A 222 1.79 -14.18 11.47
C SER A 222 2.94 -15.03 12.00
N ASP A 223 3.27 -14.86 13.28
CA ASP A 223 4.03 -15.87 14.00
C ASP A 223 3.09 -17.08 14.12
N ASP A 224 3.07 -17.93 13.08
CA ASP A 224 2.39 -19.23 13.09
C ASP A 224 3.19 -20.26 13.93
#